data_AF-A0AA86TZT7-F1
#
_entry.id   AF-A0AA86TZT7-F1
#
_cell.length_a   1.000
_cell.length_b   1.000
_cell.length_c   1.000
_cell.angle_alpha   90.00
_cell.angle_beta   90.00
_cell.angle_gamma   90.00
#
_symmetry.space_group_name_H-M   'P 1'
#
loop_
_entity.id
_entity.type
_entity.pdbx_description
1 polymer ?
#
loop_
_entity_poly.entity_id
_entity_poly.type
_entity_poly.pdbx_seq_one_letter_code
_entity_poly.pdbx_strand_id
1 'polypeptide(L)'
;MQNIEPKHWSEQEKTQLISSVEQSKRNCGQINWAEVAKQMPDRTKTQCKSYFMNILKKKCNVKMIQYHSWTEQEERQLMQCAQAQFKNWDKIQEKYFPHITVHKLQVKYSSLLQKRNKENVGGAENDQSAENSLITQLMDILNGVAK
;
A
#
# COMPACT_ATOMS: atom_id res chain seq x y z
N MET A 1 31.70 18.21 -2.48
CA MET A 1 30.99 17.13 -1.77
C MET A 1 30.44 16.16 -2.80
N GLN A 2 30.52 14.87 -2.49
CA GLN A 2 30.74 13.78 -3.45
C GLN A 2 29.59 13.52 -4.45
N ASN A 3 30.02 13.18 -5.66
CA ASN A 3 29.25 12.80 -6.84
C ASN A 3 28.35 11.58 -6.52
N ILE A 4 27.03 11.76 -6.57
CA ILE A 4 26.07 10.68 -6.34
C ILE A 4 25.83 9.96 -7.67
N GLU A 5 26.76 9.09 -8.05
CA GLU A 5 26.50 8.15 -9.14
C GLU A 5 25.47 7.09 -8.71
N PRO A 6 24.67 6.54 -9.65
CA PRO A 6 23.69 5.49 -9.36
C PRO A 6 24.39 4.24 -8.81
N LYS A 7 24.51 4.16 -7.49
CA LYS A 7 25.38 3.21 -6.80
C LYS A 7 24.91 1.76 -7.01
N HIS A 8 25.70 1.02 -7.78
CA HIS A 8 25.57 -0.43 -7.94
C HIS A 8 25.66 -1.12 -6.57
N TRP A 9 24.84 -2.15 -6.34
CA TRP A 9 24.90 -2.95 -5.09
C TRP A 9 26.00 -3.99 -5.23
N SER A 10 27.04 -3.92 -4.41
CA SER A 10 28.11 -4.94 -4.39
C SER A 10 27.62 -6.23 -3.73
N GLU A 11 28.27 -7.37 -4.00
CA GLU A 11 27.92 -8.65 -3.34
C GLU A 11 28.09 -8.59 -1.82
N GLN A 12 29.06 -7.82 -1.34
CA GLN A 12 29.27 -7.58 0.09
C GLN A 12 28.08 -6.81 0.69
N GLU A 13 27.63 -5.73 0.05
CA GLU A 13 26.46 -4.96 0.49
C GLU A 13 25.18 -5.79 0.47
N LYS A 14 25.02 -6.68 -0.52
CA LYS A 14 23.88 -7.60 -0.61
C LYS A 14 23.86 -8.58 0.55
N THR A 15 25.01 -9.18 0.85
CA THR A 15 25.16 -10.15 1.94
C THR A 15 24.91 -9.48 3.29
N GLN A 16 25.48 -8.28 3.49
CA GLN A 16 25.25 -7.48 4.67
C GLN A 16 23.77 -7.14 4.84
N LEU A 17 23.10 -6.65 3.79
CA LEU A 17 21.68 -6.32 3.83
C LEU A 17 20.82 -7.53 4.24
N ILE A 18 21.07 -8.71 3.69
CA ILE A 18 20.32 -9.92 4.01
C ILE A 18 20.51 -10.28 5.49
N SER A 19 21.75 -10.24 5.98
CA SER A 19 22.08 -10.51 7.38
C SER A 19 21.41 -9.50 8.33
N SER A 20 21.52 -8.21 8.03
CA SER A 20 20.89 -7.13 8.81
C SER A 20 19.36 -7.24 8.84
N VAL A 21 18.75 -7.62 7.72
CA VAL A 21 17.30 -7.85 7.67
C VAL A 21 16.91 -9.05 8.53
N GLU A 22 17.67 -10.14 8.48
CA GLU A 22 17.40 -11.33 9.31
C GLU A 22 17.49 -11.00 10.80
N GLN A 23 18.53 -10.27 11.22
CA GLN A 23 18.69 -9.81 12.59
C GLN A 23 17.59 -8.82 13.03
N SER A 24 17.09 -8.02 12.09
CA SER A 24 16.04 -7.03 12.38
C SER A 24 14.63 -7.62 12.42
N LYS A 25 14.43 -8.87 11.98
CA LYS A 25 13.11 -9.51 12.04
C LYS A 25 12.73 -9.75 13.51
N ARG A 26 11.65 -9.09 13.94
CA ARG A 26 11.01 -9.41 15.23
C ARG A 26 10.05 -10.59 15.07
N ASN A 27 9.61 -11.16 16.18
CA ASN A 27 8.68 -12.31 16.23
C ASN A 27 7.39 -12.14 15.39
N CYS A 28 7.00 -10.90 15.06
CA CYS A 28 5.85 -10.59 14.22
C CYS A 28 6.13 -10.52 12.70
N GLY A 29 7.35 -10.84 12.24
CA GLY A 29 7.73 -10.76 10.82
C GLY A 29 7.93 -9.33 10.29
N GLN A 30 7.83 -8.31 11.14
CA GLN A 30 8.08 -6.92 10.77
C GLN A 30 9.59 -6.62 10.75
N ILE A 31 10.06 -6.02 9.65
CA ILE A 31 11.46 -5.58 9.48
C ILE A 31 11.59 -4.12 9.89
N ASN A 32 12.47 -3.82 10.84
CA ASN A 32 12.81 -2.45 11.23
C ASN A 32 13.90 -1.88 10.32
N TRP A 33 13.48 -1.22 9.24
CA TRP A 33 14.39 -0.62 8.26
C TRP A 33 15.30 0.48 8.82
N ALA A 34 14.95 1.11 9.94
CA ALA A 34 15.82 2.07 10.59
C ALA A 34 17.04 1.38 11.21
N GLU A 35 16.85 0.20 11.79
CA GLU A 35 17.94 -0.60 12.36
C GLU A 35 18.83 -1.19 11.25
N VAL A 36 18.20 -1.69 10.18
CA VAL A 36 18.93 -2.17 8.99
C VAL A 36 19.82 -1.06 8.39
N ALA A 37 19.33 0.17 8.34
CA ALA A 37 20.09 1.30 7.79
C ALA A 37 21.32 1.65 8.64
N LYS A 38 21.27 1.47 9.98
CA LYS A 38 22.44 1.70 10.85
C LYS A 38 23.59 0.75 10.53
N GLN A 39 23.28 -0.46 10.05
CA GLN A 39 24.27 -1.45 9.65
C GLN A 39 24.78 -1.25 8.21
N MET A 40 24.28 -0.24 7.50
CA MET A 40 24.57 0.05 6.09
C MET A 40 25.03 1.50 5.95
N PRO A 41 26.32 1.82 6.16
CA PRO A 41 26.82 3.20 6.26
C PRO A 41 26.55 4.04 5.01
N ASP A 42 26.51 3.38 3.86
CA ASP A 42 26.38 4.00 2.54
C ASP A 42 24.98 3.86 1.91
N ARG A 43 23.98 3.39 2.67
CA ARG A 43 22.62 3.18 2.17
C ARG A 43 21.59 3.69 3.14
N THR A 44 20.64 4.44 2.59
CA THR A 44 19.46 4.89 3.33
C THR A 44 18.48 3.73 3.56
N LYS A 45 17.64 3.85 4.59
CA LYS A 45 16.54 2.91 4.86
C LYS A 45 15.67 2.63 3.63
N THR A 46 15.43 3.66 2.80
CA THR A 46 14.61 3.56 1.58
C THR A 46 15.30 2.73 0.50
N GLN A 47 16.62 2.92 0.32
CA GLN A 47 17.41 2.12 -0.62
C GLN A 47 17.46 0.64 -0.17
N CYS A 48 17.70 0.38 1.12
CA CYS A 48 17.71 -0.96 1.70
C CYS A 48 16.36 -1.68 1.49
N LYS A 49 15.25 -1.01 1.84
CA LYS A 49 13.90 -1.55 1.65
C LYS A 49 13.61 -1.85 0.17
N SER A 50 13.88 -0.88 -0.70
CA SER A 50 13.62 -1.01 -2.15
C SER A 50 14.39 -2.19 -2.74
N TYR A 51 15.68 -2.29 -2.41
CA TYR A 51 16.52 -3.36 -2.93
C TYR A 51 16.12 -4.74 -2.40
N PHE A 52 15.87 -4.86 -1.09
CA PHE A 52 15.41 -6.12 -0.49
C PHE A 52 14.08 -6.60 -1.10
N MET A 53 13.12 -5.69 -1.31
CA MET A 53 11.86 -6.01 -1.99
C MET A 53 12.11 -6.49 -3.43
N ASN A 54 13.09 -5.92 -4.14
CA ASN A 54 13.45 -6.38 -5.47
C ASN A 54 14.11 -7.77 -5.46
N ILE A 55 14.93 -8.09 -4.45
CA ILE A 55 15.44 -9.46 -4.26
C ILE A 55 14.28 -10.43 -4.03
N LEU A 56 13.34 -10.09 -3.14
CA LEU A 56 12.19 -10.95 -2.83
C LEU A 56 11.31 -11.20 -4.07
N LYS A 57 11.04 -10.16 -4.87
CA LYS A 57 10.31 -10.31 -6.14
C LYS A 57 11.01 -11.28 -7.09
N LYS A 58 12.33 -11.19 -7.21
CA LYS A 58 13.14 -12.09 -8.05
C LYS A 58 13.15 -13.52 -7.51
N LYS A 59 13.30 -13.71 -6.20
CA LYS A 59 13.41 -15.03 -5.56
C LYS A 59 12.07 -15.76 -5.46
N CYS A 60 11.00 -15.07 -5.08
CA CYS A 60 9.74 -15.71 -4.77
C CYS A 60 8.83 -15.91 -6.00
N ASN A 61 9.28 -15.55 -7.21
CA ASN A 61 8.44 -15.46 -8.42
C ASN A 61 7.10 -14.74 -8.15
N VAL A 62 7.10 -13.86 -7.14
CA VAL A 62 5.97 -13.01 -6.80
C VAL A 62 6.00 -11.96 -7.89
N LYS A 63 5.34 -12.27 -9.01
CA LYS A 63 4.81 -11.27 -9.93
C LYS A 63 4.23 -10.23 -9.02
N MET A 64 4.88 -9.06 -8.95
CA MET A 64 4.43 -7.95 -8.12
C MET A 64 2.93 -7.92 -8.22
N ILE A 65 2.25 -7.86 -7.07
CA ILE A 65 0.84 -7.48 -6.93
C ILE A 65 0.59 -6.52 -8.08
N GLN A 66 -0.02 -7.00 -9.16
CA GLN A 66 -0.05 -6.19 -10.38
C GLN A 66 -0.76 -4.92 -9.93
N TYR A 67 -0.13 -3.78 -10.21
CA TYR A 67 -0.83 -2.51 -10.11
C TYR A 67 -2.00 -2.68 -11.07
N HIS A 68 -3.14 -3.04 -10.51
CA HIS A 68 -4.34 -3.22 -11.29
C HIS A 68 -4.71 -1.82 -11.74
N SER A 69 -4.49 -1.56 -13.02
CA SER A 69 -4.83 -0.30 -13.64
C SER A 69 -6.33 -0.30 -13.84
N TRP A 70 -7.05 0.32 -12.93
CA TRP A 70 -8.50 0.49 -13.02
C TRP A 70 -8.85 1.21 -14.32
N THR A 71 -9.64 0.56 -15.16
CA THR A 71 -10.27 1.19 -16.31
C THR A 71 -11.54 1.93 -15.88
N GLU A 72 -11.95 2.94 -16.64
CA GLU A 72 -13.20 3.65 -16.35
C GLU A 72 -14.43 2.71 -16.34
N GLN A 73 -14.41 1.66 -17.15
CA GLN A 73 -15.47 0.66 -17.17
C GLN A 73 -15.52 -0.11 -15.84
N GLU A 74 -14.38 -0.53 -15.32
CA GLU A 74 -14.29 -1.21 -14.02
C GLU A 74 -14.68 -0.27 -12.87
N GLU A 75 -14.32 1.01 -12.95
CA GLU A 75 -14.75 2.03 -11.98
C GLU A 75 -16.27 2.20 -11.96
N ARG A 76 -16.90 2.32 -13.14
CA ARG A 76 -18.36 2.39 -13.28
C ARG A 76 -19.03 1.13 -12.74
N GLN A 77 -18.49 -0.03 -13.09
CA GLN A 77 -19.00 -1.32 -12.62
C GLN A 77 -18.88 -1.45 -11.09
N LEU A 78 -17.75 -1.06 -10.51
CA LEU A 78 -17.54 -1.04 -9.06
C LEU A 78 -18.57 -0.16 -8.36
N MET A 79 -18.84 1.04 -8.89
CA MET A 79 -19.83 1.96 -8.34
C MET A 79 -21.25 1.39 -8.37
N GLN A 80 -21.66 0.79 -9.50
CA GLN A 80 -22.98 0.18 -9.66
C GLN A 80 -23.15 -1.04 -8.75
N CYS A 81 -22.17 -1.95 -8.72
CA CYS A 81 -22.22 -3.14 -7.89
C CYS A 81 -22.22 -2.79 -6.39
N ALA A 82 -21.44 -1.80 -5.97
CA ALA A 82 -21.43 -1.32 -4.59
C ALA A 82 -22.79 -0.73 -4.15
N GLN A 83 -23.49 -0.03 -5.05
CA GLN A 83 -24.84 0.48 -4.78
C GLN A 83 -25.87 -0.66 -4.73
N ALA A 84 -25.85 -1.57 -5.71
CA ALA A 84 -26.83 -2.65 -5.83
C ALA A 84 -26.69 -3.74 -4.74
N GLN A 85 -25.48 -3.95 -4.21
CA GLN A 85 -25.19 -4.99 -3.21
C GLN A 85 -24.97 -4.41 -1.79
N PHE A 86 -25.36 -3.15 -1.56
CA PHE A 86 -25.17 -2.46 -0.26
C PHE A 86 -23.74 -2.59 0.29
N LYS A 87 -22.73 -2.42 -0.57
CA LYS A 87 -21.30 -2.54 -0.24
C LYS A 87 -20.89 -3.92 0.33
N ASN A 88 -21.58 -4.99 -0.05
CA ASN A 88 -21.12 -6.35 0.25
C ASN A 88 -19.88 -6.70 -0.60
N TRP A 89 -18.70 -6.35 -0.07
CA TRP A 89 -17.45 -6.43 -0.82
C TRP A 89 -17.03 -7.85 -1.19
N ASP A 90 -17.32 -8.84 -0.35
CA ASP A 90 -16.99 -10.24 -0.61
C ASP A 90 -17.75 -10.75 -1.85
N LYS A 91 -19.07 -10.51 -1.91
CA LYS A 91 -19.88 -10.86 -3.08
C LYS A 91 -19.47 -10.10 -4.34
N ILE A 92 -19.14 -8.81 -4.19
CA ILE A 92 -18.69 -7.99 -5.33
C ILE A 92 -17.36 -8.51 -5.87
N GLN A 93 -16.42 -8.85 -4.98
CA GLN A 93 -15.13 -9.42 -5.35
C GLN A 93 -15.30 -10.74 -6.08
N GLU A 94 -16.02 -11.70 -5.47
CA GLU A 94 -16.19 -13.04 -6.02
C GLU A 94 -16.85 -13.01 -7.41
N LYS A 95 -17.88 -12.17 -7.56
CA LYS A 95 -18.69 -12.15 -8.78
C LYS A 95 -18.09 -11.31 -9.92
N TYR A 96 -17.41 -10.20 -9.60
CA TYR A 96 -17.01 -9.21 -10.60
C TYR A 96 -15.51 -8.94 -10.66
N PHE A 97 -14.79 -9.12 -9.55
CA PHE A 97 -13.37 -8.80 -9.46
C PHE A 97 -12.57 -9.90 -8.74
N PRO A 98 -12.60 -11.17 -9.20
CA PRO A 98 -12.04 -12.31 -8.47
C PRO A 98 -10.52 -12.25 -8.32
N HIS A 99 -9.85 -11.45 -9.15
CA HIS A 99 -8.40 -11.24 -9.15
C HIS A 99 -7.97 -10.01 -8.33
N ILE A 100 -8.92 -9.27 -7.76
CA ILE A 100 -8.68 -8.10 -6.92
C ILE A 100 -9.04 -8.45 -5.49
N THR A 101 -8.27 -7.94 -4.52
CA THR A 101 -8.60 -8.14 -3.10
C THR A 101 -9.72 -7.20 -2.68
N VAL A 102 -10.57 -7.62 -1.74
CA VAL A 102 -11.58 -6.76 -1.08
C VAL A 102 -11.00 -5.40 -0.67
N HIS A 103 -9.82 -5.40 -0.05
CA HIS A 103 -9.17 -4.16 0.37
C HIS A 103 -8.92 -3.18 -0.79
N LYS A 104 -8.44 -3.68 -1.95
CA LYS A 104 -8.24 -2.83 -3.14
C LYS A 104 -9.56 -2.27 -3.67
N LEU A 105 -10.64 -3.05 -3.63
CA LEU A 105 -11.98 -2.60 -4.02
C LEU A 105 -12.48 -1.46 -3.11
N GLN A 106 -12.32 -1.61 -1.79
CA GLN A 106 -12.71 -0.60 -0.81
C GLN A 106 -11.93 0.72 -0.98
N VAL A 107 -10.60 0.62 -1.13
CA VAL A 107 -9.73 1.78 -1.39
C VAL A 107 -10.14 2.47 -2.68
N LYS A 108 -10.37 1.71 -3.75
CA LYS A 108 -10.77 2.28 -5.03
C LYS A 108 -12.13 2.96 -4.95
N TYR A 109 -13.12 2.31 -4.36
CA TYR A 109 -14.46 2.86 -4.21
C TYR A 109 -14.45 4.16 -3.39
N SER A 110 -13.67 4.22 -2.31
CA SER A 110 -13.50 5.43 -1.51
C SER A 110 -12.89 6.57 -2.33
N SER A 111 -11.87 6.29 -3.14
CA SER A 111 -11.28 7.26 -4.07
C SER A 111 -12.28 7.75 -5.13
N LEU A 112 -13.15 6.87 -5.64
CA LEU A 112 -14.22 7.25 -6.59
C LEU A 112 -15.28 8.15 -5.93
N LEU A 113 -15.64 7.89 -4.68
CA LEU A 113 -16.53 8.76 -3.92
C LEU A 113 -15.92 10.16 -3.70
N GLN A 114 -14.64 10.23 -3.34
CA GLN A 114 -13.94 11.51 -3.21
C GLN A 114 -13.87 12.28 -4.52
N LYS A 115 -13.59 11.58 -5.64
CA LYS A 115 -13.59 12.19 -6.98
C LYS A 115 -14.97 12.77 -7.33
N ARG A 116 -16.03 11.97 -7.12
CA ARG A 116 -17.42 12.41 -7.34
C ARG A 116 -17.80 13.58 -6.44
N ASN A 117 -17.41 13.55 -5.16
CA ASN A 117 -17.68 14.64 -4.23
C ASN A 117 -16.94 15.91 -4.66
N LYS A 118 -15.69 15.81 -5.13
CA LYS A 118 -14.93 16.95 -5.66
C LYS A 118 -15.53 17.54 -6.94
N GLU A 119 -16.08 16.70 -7.82
CA GLU A 119 -16.80 17.13 -9.02
C GLU A 119 -18.15 17.81 -8.67
N ASN A 120 -18.80 17.37 -7.58
CA ASN A 120 -20.04 17.97 -7.10
C ASN A 120 -19.84 19.23 -6.23
N VAL A 121 -18.69 19.37 -5.55
CA VAL A 121 -18.36 20.50 -4.63
C VAL A 121 -17.66 21.66 -5.37
N GLY A 122 -17.76 21.70 -6.69
CA GLY A 122 -17.64 22.96 -7.46
C GLY A 122 -18.72 24.01 -7.11
N GLY A 123 -19.65 23.70 -6.19
CA GLY A 123 -20.51 24.65 -5.51
C GLY A 123 -20.77 24.23 -4.06
N ALA A 124 -20.60 25.19 -3.15
CA ALA A 124 -20.95 25.18 -1.71
C ALA A 124 -19.96 24.50 -0.74
N GLU A 125 -19.29 25.37 0.03
CA GLU A 125 -18.39 25.11 1.15
C GLU A 125 -19.11 24.61 2.42
N ASN A 126 -18.30 23.96 3.28
CA ASN A 126 -18.44 23.74 4.73
C ASN A 126 -19.32 22.59 5.25
N ASP A 127 -18.70 21.40 5.38
CA ASP A 127 -18.86 20.53 6.58
C ASP A 127 -17.66 19.55 6.74
N GLN A 128 -16.44 20.08 6.83
CA GLN A 128 -15.23 19.27 7.01
C GLN A 128 -15.11 18.62 8.41
N SER A 129 -15.99 18.92 9.36
CA SER A 129 -15.83 18.50 10.75
C SER A 129 -16.29 17.06 10.99
N ALA A 130 -17.36 16.62 10.32
CA ALA A 130 -17.91 15.27 10.51
C ALA A 130 -17.13 14.20 9.72
N GLU A 131 -16.66 14.51 8.52
CA GLU A 131 -15.98 13.55 7.64
C GLU A 131 -14.56 13.23 8.13
N ASN A 132 -13.85 14.22 8.68
CA ASN A 132 -12.55 14.00 9.32
C ASN A 132 -12.67 13.11 10.57
N SER A 133 -13.77 13.18 11.33
CA SER A 133 -14.01 12.33 12.49
C SER A 133 -14.16 10.84 12.13
N LEU A 134 -14.82 10.53 11.02
CA LEU A 134 -15.00 9.16 10.51
C LEU A 134 -13.69 8.58 9.97
N ILE A 135 -12.87 9.41 9.32
CA ILE A 135 -11.55 9.02 8.80
C ILE A 135 -10.60 8.69 9.96
N THR A 136 -10.59 9.48 11.03
CA THR A 136 -9.81 9.19 12.23
C THR A 136 -10.29 7.90 12.92
N GLN A 137 -11.60 7.71 13.08
CA GLN A 137 -12.15 6.47 13.66
C GLN A 137 -11.81 5.21 12.86
N LEU A 138 -11.81 5.30 11.53
CA LEU A 138 -11.42 4.18 10.67
C LEU A 138 -9.91 3.90 10.70
N MET A 139 -9.07 4.93 10.82
CA MET A 139 -7.62 4.75 11.00
C MET A 139 -7.26 4.15 12.36
N ASP A 140 -8.00 4.48 13.41
CA ASP A 140 -7.79 3.90 14.75
C ASP A 140 -8.17 2.42 14.82
N ILE A 141 -9.25 2.02 14.15
CA ILE A 141 -9.66 0.60 14.06
C ILE A 141 -8.63 -0.22 13.28
N LEU A 142 -8.00 0.36 12.26
CA LEU A 142 -6.98 -0.31 11.45
C LEU A 142 -5.60 -0.34 12.11
N ASN A 143 -5.32 0.58 13.04
CA ASN A 143 -4.09 0.61 13.83
C ASN A 143 -4.20 -0.13 15.18
N GLY A 144 -5.40 -0.53 15.60
CA GLY A 144 -5.67 -1.24 16.85
C GLY A 144 -5.54 -2.76 16.72
N VAL A 145 -4.33 -3.28 16.91
CA VAL A 145 -4.11 -4.70 17.25
C VAL A 145 -4.61 -4.96 18.67
N ALA A 146 -5.53 -5.91 18.78
CA ALA A 146 -5.83 -6.77 19.94
C ALA A 146 -6.02 -6.13 21.33
N LYS A 147 -7.22 -6.33 21.89
CA LYS A 147 -7.35 -6.86 23.25
C LYS A 147 -8.38 -7.97 23.26
#